data_AF-A0A6I3UZP5-F1
#
_entry.id   AF-A0A6I3UZP5-F1
#
_cell.length_a   1.000
_cell.length_b   1.000
_cell.length_c   1.000
_cell.angle_alpha   90.00
_cell.angle_beta   90.00
_cell.angle_gamma   90.00
#
_symmetry.space_group_name_H-M   'P 1'
#
loop_
_entity.id
_entity.type
_entity.pdbx_description
1 polymer ?
#
loop_
_entity_poly.entity_id
_entity_poly.type
_entity_poly.pdbx_seq_one_letter_code
_entity_poly.pdbx_strand_id
1 'polypeptide(L)'
;VVINSDMDHFSVLKEQVANQGHDFYGSQSSNQIENSKAFSFSATGKLAGDYDIQLIGHFNQENAVAAGLACLRLGASLEDIKKGIAATRVPGRMEVLTQKNGAKVFIDYAHNG
;
A
#
# COMPACT_ATOMS: atom_id res chain seq x y z
N VAL A 1 -1.45 -14.67 -6.53
CA VAL A 1 -2.25 -13.45 -6.75
C VAL A 1 -2.32 -12.67 -5.45
N VAL A 2 -2.40 -11.35 -5.49
CA VAL A 2 -2.63 -10.49 -4.31
C VAL A 2 -4.02 -9.85 -4.47
N ILE A 3 -4.91 -10.00 -3.48
CA ILE A 3 -6.31 -9.59 -3.59
C ILE A 3 -6.72 -8.75 -2.38
N ASN A 4 -7.42 -7.63 -2.63
CA ASN A 4 -8.05 -6.84 -1.58
C ASN A 4 -9.25 -7.61 -0.99
N SER A 5 -9.25 -7.83 0.31
CA SER A 5 -10.33 -8.50 1.01
C SER A 5 -11.52 -7.61 1.36
N ASP A 6 -11.37 -6.29 1.19
CA ASP A 6 -12.43 -5.30 1.44
C ASP A 6 -13.21 -4.92 0.18
N MET A 7 -12.96 -5.59 -0.96
CA MET A 7 -13.73 -5.37 -2.19
C MET A 7 -15.08 -6.10 -2.18
N ASP A 8 -16.06 -5.53 -2.88
CA ASP A 8 -17.46 -6.02 -2.94
C ASP A 8 -17.60 -7.52 -3.30
N HIS A 9 -16.72 -8.02 -4.17
CA HIS A 9 -16.79 -9.39 -4.68
C HIS A 9 -15.68 -10.29 -4.14
N PHE A 10 -15.14 -9.98 -2.95
CA PHE A 10 -14.04 -10.75 -2.36
C PHE A 10 -14.33 -12.25 -2.25
N SER A 11 -15.52 -12.64 -1.79
CA SER A 11 -15.89 -14.05 -1.62
C SER A 11 -15.78 -14.87 -2.91
N VAL A 12 -16.16 -14.28 -4.04
CA VAL A 12 -16.08 -14.92 -5.36
C VAL A 12 -14.62 -15.14 -5.75
N LEU A 13 -13.78 -14.10 -5.63
CA LEU A 13 -12.36 -14.22 -5.97
C LEU A 13 -11.64 -15.19 -5.03
N LYS A 14 -11.97 -15.18 -3.73
CA LYS A 14 -11.42 -16.09 -2.73
C LYS A 14 -11.64 -17.56 -3.11
N GLU A 15 -12.83 -17.90 -3.59
CA GLU A 15 -13.14 -19.24 -4.09
C GLU A 15 -12.32 -19.58 -5.35
N GLN A 16 -12.26 -18.66 -6.31
CA GLN A 16 -11.55 -18.87 -7.58
C GLN A 16 -10.04 -19.09 -7.42
N VAL A 17 -9.41 -18.48 -6.41
CA VAL A 17 -7.96 -18.62 -6.16
C VAL A 17 -7.60 -19.69 -5.14
N ALA A 18 -8.55 -20.49 -4.65
CA ALA A 18 -8.33 -21.46 -3.59
C ALA A 18 -7.18 -22.45 -3.88
N ASN A 19 -7.02 -22.85 -5.14
CA ASN A 19 -5.97 -23.78 -5.59
C ASN A 19 -4.72 -23.08 -6.18
N GLN A 20 -4.58 -21.77 -5.98
CA GLN A 20 -3.46 -20.98 -6.47
C GLN A 20 -2.74 -20.34 -5.29
N GLY A 21 -1.43 -20.12 -5.41
CA GLY A 21 -0.71 -19.33 -4.40
C GLY A 21 -1.26 -17.91 -4.35
N HIS A 22 -1.85 -17.53 -3.23
CA HIS A 22 -2.48 -16.21 -3.04
C HIS A 22 -2.13 -15.56 -1.70
N ASP A 23 -2.33 -14.26 -1.66
CA ASP A 23 -2.24 -13.41 -0.48
C ASP A 23 -3.43 -12.45 -0.46
N PHE A 24 -4.05 -12.29 0.70
CA PHE A 24 -5.12 -11.32 0.92
C PHE A 24 -4.58 -10.18 1.76
N TYR A 25 -5.01 -8.95 1.48
CA TYR A 25 -4.81 -7.79 2.35
C TYR A 25 -6.15 -7.12 2.67
N GLY A 26 -6.22 -6.35 3.75
CA GLY A 26 -7.47 -5.73 4.21
C GLY A 26 -8.12 -6.49 5.37
N SER A 27 -9.30 -6.02 5.80
CA SER A 27 -9.91 -6.36 7.10
C SER A 27 -10.22 -7.85 7.30
N GLN A 28 -10.38 -8.63 6.23
CA GLN A 28 -10.68 -10.06 6.29
C GLN A 28 -9.44 -10.94 6.07
N SER A 29 -8.24 -10.41 6.30
CA SER A 29 -6.96 -11.09 6.09
C SER A 29 -6.01 -10.95 7.28
N SER A 30 -4.86 -11.63 7.26
CA SER A 30 -3.79 -11.39 8.24
C SER A 30 -2.84 -10.26 7.86
N ASN A 31 -2.94 -9.71 6.65
CA ASN A 31 -2.10 -8.60 6.18
C ASN A 31 -2.92 -7.30 6.27
N GLN A 32 -2.96 -6.71 7.45
CA GLN A 32 -3.76 -5.52 7.74
C GLN A 32 -2.87 -4.31 8.05
N ILE A 33 -3.44 -3.12 7.95
CA ILE A 33 -2.86 -1.88 8.47
C ILE A 33 -3.42 -1.68 9.88
N GLU A 34 -2.57 -1.48 10.88
CA GLU A 34 -3.01 -1.24 12.27
C GLU A 34 -2.94 0.25 12.65
N ASN A 35 -1.80 0.88 12.42
CA ASN A 35 -1.56 2.27 12.80
C ASN A 35 -1.39 3.13 11.54
N SER A 36 -2.44 3.78 11.07
CA SER A 36 -2.37 4.69 9.92
C SER A 36 -1.99 6.12 10.36
N LYS A 37 -0.91 6.66 9.80
CA LYS A 37 -0.51 8.07 9.94
C LYS A 37 -0.24 8.68 8.56
N ALA A 38 -0.12 10.00 8.49
CA ALA A 38 0.08 10.70 7.22
C ALA A 38 1.31 10.19 6.45
N PHE A 39 2.44 9.96 7.14
CA PHE A 39 3.73 9.59 6.53
C PHE A 39 4.29 8.26 7.03
N SER A 40 3.51 7.49 7.78
CA SER A 40 3.92 6.17 8.23
C SER A 40 2.73 5.28 8.50
N PHE A 41 2.96 3.97 8.46
CA PHE A 41 1.98 2.99 8.92
C PHE A 41 2.66 1.75 9.48
N SER A 42 1.92 0.98 10.29
CA SER A 42 2.32 -0.38 10.68
C SER A 42 1.42 -1.40 10.00
N ALA A 43 2.01 -2.52 9.59
CA ALA A 43 1.30 -3.64 8.99
C ALA A 43 1.49 -4.92 9.81
N THR A 44 0.57 -5.86 9.63
CA THR A 44 0.61 -7.22 10.20
C THR A 44 0.85 -8.29 9.13
N GLY A 45 0.96 -9.54 9.56
CA GLY A 45 1.06 -10.70 8.67
C GLY A 45 2.44 -10.82 8.03
N LYS A 46 2.46 -11.10 6.73
CA LYS A 46 3.70 -11.34 5.97
C LYS A 46 4.58 -10.11 5.85
N LEU A 47 3.98 -8.92 5.96
CA LEU A 47 4.67 -7.63 5.92
C LEU A 47 4.81 -7.00 7.31
N ALA A 48 4.74 -7.78 8.39
CA ALA A 48 4.71 -7.25 9.74
C ALA A 48 5.82 -6.21 10.02
N GLY A 49 5.42 -5.09 10.63
CA GLY A 49 6.31 -4.03 11.11
C GLY A 49 5.96 -2.64 10.58
N ASP A 50 6.83 -1.68 10.89
CA ASP A 50 6.62 -0.26 10.55
C ASP A 50 7.22 0.13 9.20
N TYR A 51 6.55 1.07 8.54
CA TYR A 51 6.85 1.62 7.23
C TYR A 51 6.75 3.14 7.24
N ASP A 52 7.75 3.79 6.65
CA ASP A 52 7.64 5.19 6.23
C ASP A 52 7.05 5.23 4.82
N ILE A 53 6.16 6.19 4.57
CA ILE A 53 5.51 6.37 3.27
C ILE A 53 5.41 7.85 2.94
N GLN A 54 5.49 8.17 1.65
CA GLN A 54 5.51 9.55 1.16
C GLN A 54 4.20 9.91 0.47
N LEU A 55 3.45 8.89 0.04
CA LEU A 55 2.10 8.99 -0.47
C LEU A 55 1.13 8.92 0.71
N ILE A 56 0.50 10.04 1.03
CA ILE A 56 -0.38 10.14 2.19
C ILE A 56 -1.76 9.52 1.93
N GLY A 57 -2.45 9.13 2.99
CA GLY A 57 -3.81 8.59 2.93
C GLY A 57 -3.86 7.06 3.03
N HIS A 58 -4.93 6.55 3.64
CA HIS A 58 -5.08 5.13 3.92
C HIS A 58 -5.06 4.27 2.65
N PHE A 59 -5.73 4.73 1.59
CA PHE A 59 -5.72 4.04 0.29
C PHE A 59 -4.31 3.86 -0.30
N ASN A 60 -3.39 4.80 -0.07
CA ASN A 60 -2.00 4.67 -0.52
C ASN A 60 -1.21 3.69 0.35
N GLN A 61 -1.54 3.57 1.63
CA GLN A 61 -0.97 2.53 2.49
C GLN A 61 -1.48 1.14 2.08
N GLU A 62 -2.76 1.00 1.69
CA GLU A 62 -3.29 -0.24 1.13
C GLU A 62 -2.56 -0.62 -0.17
N ASN A 63 -2.35 0.34 -1.06
CA ASN A 63 -1.55 0.15 -2.27
C ASN A 63 -0.11 -0.30 -1.93
N ALA A 64 0.50 0.27 -0.88
CA ALA A 64 1.84 -0.11 -0.43
C ALA A 64 1.87 -1.55 0.11
N VAL A 65 0.86 -1.98 0.86
CA VAL A 65 0.73 -3.38 1.31
C VAL A 65 0.57 -4.33 0.12
N ALA A 66 -0.28 -4.00 -0.84
CA ALA A 66 -0.48 -4.80 -2.04
C ALA A 66 0.83 -4.96 -2.85
N ALA A 67 1.55 -3.85 -3.07
CA ALA A 67 2.83 -3.85 -3.75
C ALA A 67 3.90 -4.64 -2.97
N GLY A 68 3.97 -4.47 -1.65
CA GLY A 68 4.89 -5.21 -0.79
C GLY A 68 4.66 -6.72 -0.84
N LEU A 69 3.39 -7.17 -0.83
CA LEU A 69 3.05 -8.59 -0.95
C LEU A 69 3.47 -9.14 -2.32
N ALA A 70 3.27 -8.36 -3.39
CA ALA A 70 3.72 -8.75 -4.72
C ALA A 70 5.26 -8.87 -4.79
N CYS A 71 6.00 -7.90 -4.26
CA CYS A 71 7.46 -7.92 -4.18
C CYS A 71 7.98 -9.11 -3.36
N LEU A 72 7.36 -9.41 -2.21
CA LEU A 72 7.73 -10.54 -1.36
C LEU A 72 7.60 -11.87 -2.12
N ARG A 73 6.54 -12.04 -2.91
CA ARG A 73 6.33 -13.23 -3.76
C ARG A 73 7.36 -13.37 -4.87
N LEU A 74 7.99 -12.26 -5.28
CA LEU A 74 9.08 -12.23 -6.25
C LEU A 74 10.47 -12.41 -5.59
N GLY A 75 10.52 -12.60 -4.27
CA GLY A 75 11.75 -12.88 -3.52
C GLY A 75 12.44 -11.64 -2.96
N ALA A 76 11.82 -10.46 -2.99
CA ALA A 76 12.37 -9.29 -2.32
C ALA A 76 12.36 -9.48 -0.79
N SER A 77 13.41 -8.99 -0.12
CA SER A 77 13.46 -8.99 1.34
C SER A 77 12.49 -7.96 1.93
N LEU A 78 12.07 -8.16 3.19
CA LEU A 78 11.28 -7.15 3.90
C LEU A 78 12.01 -5.81 4.03
N GLU A 79 13.34 -5.83 4.16
CA GLU A 79 14.12 -4.60 4.19
C GLU A 79 14.06 -3.83 2.86
N ASP A 80 14.17 -4.52 1.74
CA ASP A 80 14.12 -3.89 0.41
C ASP A 80 12.72 -3.33 0.13
N ILE A 81 11.67 -4.04 0.56
CA ILE A 81 10.28 -3.58 0.47
C ILE A 81 10.10 -2.29 1.29
N LYS A 82 10.58 -2.27 2.55
CA LYS A 82 10.52 -1.08 3.40
C LYS A 82 11.25 0.11 2.77
N LYS A 83 12.48 -0.10 2.28
CA LYS A 83 13.26 0.93 1.58
C LYS A 83 12.54 1.44 0.33
N GLY A 84 11.95 0.54 -0.46
CA GLY A 84 11.18 0.87 -1.66
C GLY A 84 9.97 1.74 -1.35
N ILE A 85 9.15 1.35 -0.38
CA ILE A 85 7.95 2.11 0.03
C ILE A 85 8.34 3.52 0.53
N ALA A 86 9.38 3.61 1.36
CA ALA A 86 9.86 4.90 1.89
C ALA A 86 10.39 5.85 0.79
N ALA A 87 11.02 5.29 -0.25
CA ALA A 87 11.56 6.07 -1.36
C ALA A 87 10.54 6.40 -2.46
N THR A 88 9.41 5.69 -2.51
CA THR A 88 8.45 5.77 -3.63
C THR A 88 7.89 7.19 -3.80
N ARG A 89 7.82 7.62 -5.06
CA ARG A 89 7.08 8.80 -5.53
C ARG A 89 6.31 8.40 -6.78
N VAL A 90 5.08 8.88 -6.90
CA VAL A 90 4.25 8.66 -8.09
C VAL A 90 3.84 10.04 -8.60
N PRO A 91 4.30 10.46 -9.80
CA PRO A 91 3.92 11.75 -10.37
C PRO A 91 2.40 11.94 -10.39
N GLY A 92 1.94 13.09 -9.90
CA GLY A 92 0.51 13.41 -9.83
C GLY A 92 -0.32 12.65 -8.77
N ARG A 93 0.30 11.91 -7.85
CA ARG A 93 -0.37 11.29 -6.68
C ARG A 93 0.19 11.90 -5.39
N MET A 94 -0.53 12.86 -4.81
CA MET A 94 -0.10 13.60 -3.62
C MET A 94 1.34 14.12 -3.71
N GLU A 95 1.73 14.58 -4.89
CA GLU A 95 3.08 15.09 -5.16
C GLU A 95 3.23 16.50 -4.57
N VAL A 96 4.26 16.70 -3.74
CA VAL A 96 4.52 18.00 -3.09
C VAL A 96 5.64 18.71 -3.82
N LEU A 97 5.32 19.82 -4.48
CA LEU A 97 6.30 20.73 -5.06
C LEU A 97 6.51 21.92 -4.12
N THR A 98 7.77 22.24 -3.83
CA THR A 98 8.11 23.45 -3.06
C THR A 98 8.59 24.53 -4.02
N GLN A 99 7.85 25.63 -4.07
CA GLN A 99 8.21 26.79 -4.88
C GLN A 99 9.40 27.54 -4.29
N LYS A 100 10.09 28.36 -5.10
CA LYS A 100 11.25 29.16 -4.65
C LYS A 100 10.96 30.08 -3.46
N ASN A 101 9.70 30.48 -3.29
CA ASN A 101 9.22 31.31 -2.18
C ASN A 101 8.76 30.50 -0.95
N GLY A 102 8.96 29.18 -0.94
CA GLY A 102 8.58 28.29 0.16
C GLY A 102 7.13 27.81 0.14
N ALA A 103 6.30 28.26 -0.81
CA ALA A 103 4.94 27.77 -0.95
C ALA A 103 4.92 26.28 -1.33
N LYS A 104 4.01 25.51 -0.73
CA LYS A 104 3.79 24.09 -1.05
C LYS A 104 2.61 23.96 -2.03
N VAL A 105 2.85 23.29 -3.14
CA VAL A 105 1.83 22.90 -4.11
C VAL A 105 1.65 21.40 -4.01
N PHE A 106 0.41 20.96 -3.84
CA PHE A 106 0.05 19.54 -3.83
C PHE A 106 -0.63 19.22 -5.16
N ILE A 107 -0.05 18.29 -5.91
CA ILE A 107 -0.64 17.77 -7.15
C ILE A 107 -1.25 16.42 -6.83
N ASP A 108 -2.57 16.32 -6.97
CA ASP A 108 -3.29 15.07 -6.84
C ASP A 108 -4.30 14.89 -7.97
N TYR A 109 -4.32 13.71 -8.54
CA TYR A 109 -5.14 13.34 -9.70
C TYR A 109 -6.45 12.64 -9.26
N ALA A 110 -6.86 12.83 -8.00
CA ALA A 110 -8.20 12.46 -7.56
C ALA A 110 -9.24 13.24 -8.37
N HIS A 111 -10.08 12.52 -9.12
CA HIS A 111 -11.07 13.10 -10.05
C HIS A 111 -12.46 12.46 -9.93
N ASN A 112 -12.60 11.42 -9.11
CA ASN A 112 -13.87 10.74 -8.83
C ASN A 112 -14.09 10.76 -7.32
N GLY A 113 -15.22 11.33 -6.88
CA GLY A 113 -15.64 11.43 -5.48
C GLY A 113 -16.85 10.54 -5.19
#